data_AF-A0A372Q3H8-F1
#
_entry.id   AF-A0A372Q3H8-F1
#
_cell.length_a   1.000
_cell.length_b   1.000
_cell.length_c   1.000
_cell.angle_alpha   90.00
_cell.angle_beta   90.00
_cell.angle_gamma   90.00
#
_symmetry.space_group_name_H-M   'P 1'
#
loop_
_entity.id
_entity.type
_entity.pdbx_description
1 polymer ?
#
loop_
_entity_poly.entity_id
_entity_poly.type
_entity_poly.pdbx_seq_one_letter_code
_entity_poly.pdbx_strand_id
1 'polypeptide(L)'
;MDENPKDLWKNVDDKYQLYVTIPTIDSTIESENVDEGIVYIEDLEKRRQAYGICGECKEPGMGADWCQSCNAKRFKDNFKNWTSGNKHIDEFIQQSQLNAVHELNCLEWIPFEKFQNVTYIAEGGFGKIY
;
A
#
# COMPACT_ATOMS: atom_id res chain seq x y z
N MET A 1 -3.42 -12.72 28.49
CA MET A 1 -3.61 -11.39 27.90
C MET A 1 -2.44 -11.21 26.97
N ASP A 2 -2.59 -11.55 25.70
CA ASP A 2 -1.55 -11.24 24.73
C ASP A 2 -1.63 -9.74 24.48
N GLU A 3 -0.64 -9.00 24.99
CA GLU A 3 -0.46 -7.60 24.61
C GLU A 3 -0.26 -7.55 23.10
N ASN A 4 -1.16 -6.87 22.41
CA ASN A 4 -1.00 -6.63 20.97
C ASN A 4 0.36 -5.93 20.78
N PRO A 5 1.28 -6.46 19.96
CA PRO A 5 2.61 -5.89 19.84
C PRO A 5 2.53 -4.41 19.48
N LYS A 6 3.02 -3.53 20.36
CA LYS A 6 2.97 -2.09 20.10
C LYS A 6 3.88 -1.75 18.93
N ASP A 7 3.31 -1.08 17.93
CA ASP A 7 4.07 -0.54 16.81
C ASP A 7 5.06 0.53 17.28
N LEU A 8 6.20 0.64 16.57
CA LEU A 8 7.22 1.66 16.79
C LEU A 8 7.35 2.56 15.56
N TRP A 9 6.20 2.90 14.96
CA TRP A 9 6.13 3.80 13.84
C TRP A 9 6.74 5.17 14.19
N LYS A 10 7.39 5.78 13.20
CA LYS A 10 7.93 7.13 13.30
C LYS A 10 7.08 8.07 12.47
N ASN A 11 6.82 9.26 13.01
CA ASN A 11 6.35 10.36 12.19
C ASN A 11 7.41 10.60 11.12
N VAL A 12 7.01 10.53 9.85
CA VAL A 12 7.90 10.75 8.72
C VAL A 12 8.36 12.21 8.77
N ASP A 13 9.67 12.41 8.86
CA ASP A 13 10.32 13.71 8.77
C ASP A 13 10.15 14.25 7.34
N ASP A 14 9.84 15.54 7.18
CA ASP A 14 9.64 16.20 5.87
C ASP A 14 10.82 16.02 4.92
N LYS A 15 12.01 15.66 5.44
CA LYS A 15 13.19 15.33 4.64
C LYS A 15 13.10 13.98 3.92
N TYR A 16 12.28 13.04 4.39
CA TYR A 16 12.13 11.72 3.77
C TYR A 16 10.90 11.68 2.87
N GLN A 17 10.97 10.83 1.85
CA GLN A 17 9.78 10.45 1.08
C GLN A 17 8.75 9.74 1.98
N LEU A 18 7.48 9.77 1.58
CA LEU A 18 6.40 9.12 2.33
C LEU A 18 6.48 7.59 2.29
N TYR A 19 7.10 7.04 1.23
CA TYR A 19 7.27 5.62 0.98
C TYR A 19 8.58 5.33 0.25
N VAL A 20 9.00 4.08 0.26
CA VAL A 20 10.24 3.63 -0.37
C VAL A 20 10.22 3.75 -1.89
N THR A 21 11.39 4.05 -2.46
CA THR A 21 11.65 3.96 -3.90
C THR A 21 12.07 2.53 -4.25
N ILE A 22 11.49 1.98 -5.31
CA ILE A 22 11.91 0.71 -5.92
C ILE A 22 12.91 1.06 -7.03
N PRO A 23 14.17 0.60 -6.96
CA PRO A 23 15.13 0.82 -8.03
C PRO A 23 14.59 0.25 -9.35
N THR A 24 14.48 1.08 -10.37
CA THR A 24 14.31 0.63 -11.76
C THR A 24 15.70 0.42 -12.37
N ILE A 25 15.81 -0.46 -13.37
CA ILE A 25 17.09 -0.76 -14.04
C ILE A 25 17.76 0.51 -14.59
N ASP A 26 16.99 1.54 -14.96
CA ASP A 26 17.49 2.85 -15.43
C ASP A 26 17.93 3.79 -14.29
N SER A 27 17.46 3.59 -13.05
CA SER A 27 17.76 4.47 -11.92
C SER A 27 19.16 4.29 -11.33
N THR A 28 19.91 3.26 -11.74
CA THR A 28 21.29 3.03 -11.33
C THR A 28 22.33 3.72 -12.22
N ILE A 29 21.91 4.35 -13.34
CA ILE A 29 22.86 4.82 -14.36
C ILE A 29 23.23 6.31 -14.25
N GLU A 30 22.40 7.22 -13.73
CA GLU A 30 22.84 8.63 -13.56
C GLU A 30 22.18 9.32 -12.36
N SER A 31 22.98 9.64 -11.34
CA SER A 31 22.83 10.87 -10.56
C SER A 31 24.06 11.09 -9.67
N GLU A 32 24.87 12.10 -9.99
CA GLU A 32 25.96 12.59 -9.14
C GLU A 32 25.46 13.36 -7.90
N ASN A 33 24.14 13.45 -7.69
CA ASN A 33 23.52 14.05 -6.51
C ASN A 33 22.61 13.03 -5.83
N VAL A 34 23.12 12.38 -4.79
CA VAL A 34 22.31 11.50 -3.93
C VAL A 34 21.41 12.40 -3.10
N ASP A 35 20.15 12.52 -3.48
CA ASP A 35 19.14 13.17 -2.63
C ASP A 35 19.03 12.37 -1.33
N GLU A 36 19.50 12.95 -0.23
CA GLU A 36 19.52 12.33 1.10
C GLU A 36 18.12 11.93 1.58
N GLY A 37 17.06 12.50 1.00
CA GLY A 37 15.67 12.17 1.32
C GLY A 37 15.13 10.89 0.70
N ILE A 38 15.79 10.33 -0.33
CA ILE A 38 15.33 9.12 -1.01
C ILE A 38 15.59 7.88 -0.14
N VAL A 39 14.55 7.10 0.14
CA VAL A 39 14.67 5.84 0.91
C VAL A 39 14.43 4.67 -0.03
N TYR A 40 15.47 3.88 -0.33
CA TYR A 40 15.32 2.70 -1.18
C TYR A 40 14.76 1.51 -0.41
N ILE A 41 14.00 0.64 -1.09
CA ILE A 41 13.40 -0.56 -0.49
C ILE A 41 14.43 -1.50 0.16
N GLU A 42 15.64 -1.55 -0.38
CA GLU A 42 16.75 -2.38 0.08
C GLU A 42 17.52 -1.79 1.27
N ASP A 43 17.39 -0.48 1.52
CA ASP A 43 18.07 0.19 2.63
C ASP A 43 17.29 0.05 3.94
N LEU A 44 17.49 -1.10 4.60
CA LEU A 44 16.79 -1.45 5.83
C LEU A 44 17.06 -0.47 6.99
N GLU A 45 18.28 0.06 7.08
CA GLU A 45 18.66 0.99 8.16
C GLU A 45 18.00 2.35 7.95
N LYS A 46 18.02 2.87 6.71
CA LYS A 46 17.34 4.13 6.39
C LYS A 46 15.82 4.01 6.51
N ARG A 47 15.24 2.87 6.10
CA ARG A 47 13.81 2.57 6.33
C ARG A 47 13.45 2.57 7.81
N ARG A 48 14.29 1.96 8.65
CA ARG A 48 14.11 1.95 10.11
C ARG A 48 14.17 3.37 10.69
N GLN A 49 15.05 4.22 10.19
CA GLN A 49 15.18 5.60 10.63
C GLN A 49 14.00 6.47 10.17
N ALA A 50 13.56 6.31 8.92
CA ALA A 50 12.50 7.11 8.31
C ALA A 50 11.10 6.70 8.80
N TYR A 51 10.79 5.40 8.80
CA TYR A 51 9.44 4.89 9.01
C TYR A 51 9.26 4.17 10.35
N GLY A 52 10.35 3.73 10.98
CA GLY A 52 10.29 2.93 12.20
C GLY A 52 10.10 1.44 11.93
N ILE A 53 9.69 0.72 12.97
CA ILE A 53 9.59 -0.75 12.98
C ILE A 53 8.15 -1.18 13.21
N CYS A 54 7.69 -2.13 12.40
CA CYS A 54 6.40 -2.78 12.57
C CYS A 54 6.37 -3.59 13.87
N GLY A 55 5.35 -3.38 14.69
CA GLY A 55 5.16 -4.09 15.96
C GLY A 55 4.94 -5.58 15.78
N GLU A 56 4.28 -5.99 14.69
CA GLU A 56 3.88 -7.38 14.46
C GLU A 56 5.02 -8.27 13.93
N CYS A 57 5.69 -7.84 12.86
CA CYS A 57 6.71 -8.65 12.18
C CYS A 57 8.14 -8.23 12.52
N LYS A 58 8.32 -7.10 13.23
CA LYS A 58 9.63 -6.54 13.61
C LYS A 58 10.53 -6.09 12.45
N GLU A 59 9.98 -5.99 11.24
CA GLU A 59 10.65 -5.45 10.07
C GLU A 59 10.43 -3.93 9.94
N PRO A 60 11.34 -3.19 9.26
CA PRO A 60 11.15 -1.78 8.95
C PRO A 60 9.92 -1.54 8.05
N GLY A 61 9.26 -0.40 8.26
CA GLY A 61 8.19 0.06 7.38
C GLY A 61 8.66 0.27 5.93
N MET A 62 7.70 0.27 5.00
CA MET A 62 7.91 0.68 3.60
C MET A 62 7.39 2.09 3.33
N GLY A 63 6.73 2.71 4.31
CA GLY A 63 6.22 4.06 4.27
C GLY A 63 5.59 4.44 5.61
N ALA A 64 4.99 5.62 5.68
CA ALA A 64 4.26 6.08 6.85
C ALA A 64 3.21 5.05 7.29
N ASP A 65 3.40 4.47 8.49
CA ASP A 65 2.49 3.48 9.09
C ASP A 65 2.15 2.26 8.19
N TRP A 66 3.01 1.92 7.22
CA TRP A 66 2.76 0.82 6.27
C TRP A 66 3.76 -0.34 6.39
N CYS A 67 3.22 -1.53 6.65
CA CYS A 67 3.95 -2.80 6.60
C CYS A 67 3.38 -3.70 5.49
N GLN A 68 4.11 -3.85 4.38
CA GLN A 68 3.66 -4.66 3.25
C GLN A 68 3.36 -6.10 3.65
N SER A 69 4.25 -6.78 4.40
CA SER A 69 4.09 -8.19 4.73
C SER A 69 2.89 -8.45 5.65
N CYS A 70 2.68 -7.61 6.66
CA CYS A 70 1.53 -7.72 7.55
C CYS A 70 0.21 -7.39 6.83
N ASN A 71 0.20 -6.34 6.00
CA ASN A 71 -1.00 -5.96 5.25
C ASN A 71 -1.34 -7.01 4.19
N ALA A 72 -0.36 -7.52 3.43
CA ALA A 72 -0.57 -8.63 2.49
C ALA A 72 -1.16 -9.87 3.18
N LYS A 73 -0.70 -10.19 4.39
CA LYS A 73 -1.29 -11.29 5.19
C LYS A 73 -2.75 -11.01 5.54
N ARG A 74 -3.07 -9.82 6.05
CA ARG A 74 -4.45 -9.41 6.39
C ARG A 74 -5.37 -9.47 5.17
N PHE A 75 -4.90 -8.95 4.03
CA PHE A 75 -5.66 -9.00 2.79
C PHE A 75 -5.93 -10.43 2.38
N LYS A 76 -4.90 -11.28 2.38
CA LYS A 76 -5.03 -12.71 2.05
C LYS A 76 -6.05 -13.43 2.93
N ASP A 77 -6.05 -13.14 4.23
CA ASP A 77 -7.03 -13.70 5.18
C ASP A 77 -8.46 -13.20 4.89
N ASN A 78 -8.60 -12.02 4.28
CA ASN A 78 -9.87 -11.37 3.94
C ASN A 78 -10.39 -11.68 2.52
N PHE A 79 -9.61 -12.33 1.63
CA PHE A 79 -10.02 -12.62 0.25
C PHE A 79 -11.28 -13.46 0.13
N LYS A 80 -11.59 -14.27 1.15
CA LYS A 80 -12.82 -15.07 1.20
C LYS A 80 -14.07 -14.28 1.61
N ASN A 81 -13.91 -13.04 2.10
CA ASN A 81 -14.99 -12.24 2.67
C ASN A 81 -15.61 -11.26 1.67
N TRP A 82 -15.02 -11.11 0.48
CA TRP A 82 -15.55 -10.27 -0.58
C TRP A 82 -15.25 -10.88 -1.95
N THR A 83 -16.11 -10.59 -2.93
CA THR A 83 -15.90 -10.90 -4.35
C THR A 83 -16.70 -9.89 -5.17
N SER A 84 -16.19 -9.51 -6.33
CA SER A 84 -16.92 -8.75 -7.33
C SER A 84 -17.92 -9.58 -8.14
N GLY A 85 -17.88 -10.91 -7.98
CA GLY A 85 -18.55 -11.85 -8.87
C GLY A 85 -17.79 -12.05 -10.20
N ASN A 86 -16.71 -11.31 -10.45
CA ASN A 86 -15.85 -11.48 -11.61
C ASN A 86 -14.44 -11.92 -11.17
N LYS A 87 -14.10 -13.17 -11.49
CA LYS A 87 -12.84 -13.79 -11.11
C LYS A 87 -11.60 -13.00 -11.57
N HIS A 88 -11.62 -12.41 -12.77
CA HIS A 88 -10.46 -11.67 -13.28
C HIS A 88 -10.27 -10.33 -12.55
N ILE A 89 -11.36 -9.66 -12.22
CA ILE A 89 -11.32 -8.43 -11.41
C ILE A 89 -10.83 -8.76 -10.00
N ASP A 90 -11.35 -9.83 -9.39
CA ASP A 90 -10.94 -10.29 -8.07
C ASP A 90 -9.44 -10.62 -8.04
N GLU A 91 -8.96 -11.41 -9.00
CA GLU A 91 -7.54 -11.75 -9.14
C GLU A 91 -6.68 -10.49 -9.28
N PHE A 92 -7.09 -9.52 -10.09
CA PHE A 92 -6.36 -8.26 -10.28
C PHE A 92 -6.28 -7.44 -8.99
N ILE A 93 -7.40 -7.27 -8.28
CA ILE A 93 -7.44 -6.54 -7.00
C ILE A 93 -6.59 -7.27 -5.95
N GLN A 94 -6.69 -8.60 -5.85
CA GLN A 94 -5.87 -9.40 -4.93
C GLN A 94 -4.38 -9.24 -5.22
N GLN A 95 -3.96 -9.24 -6.50
CA GLN A 95 -2.57 -8.99 -6.87
C GLN A 95 -2.12 -7.58 -6.49
N SER A 96 -2.96 -6.56 -6.68
CA SER A 96 -2.65 -5.19 -6.22
C SER A 96 -2.47 -5.17 -4.69
N GLN A 97 -3.37 -5.77 -3.93
CA GLN A 97 -3.33 -5.82 -2.46
C GLN A 97 -2.09 -6.55 -1.91
N LEU A 98 -1.69 -7.68 -2.53
CA LEU A 98 -0.51 -8.44 -2.10
C LEU A 98 0.80 -7.72 -2.40
N ASN A 99 0.86 -6.95 -3.47
CA ASN A 99 2.07 -6.28 -3.93
C ASN A 99 2.15 -4.80 -3.50
N ALA A 100 1.15 -4.27 -2.79
CA ALA A 100 1.07 -2.88 -2.38
C ALA A 100 2.23 -2.47 -1.45
N VAL A 101 3.11 -1.62 -1.96
CA VAL A 101 4.26 -1.06 -1.21
C VAL A 101 3.84 0.07 -0.27
N HIS A 102 2.70 0.70 -0.54
CA HIS A 102 2.02 1.68 0.32
C HIS A 102 0.51 1.65 0.05
N GLU A 103 -0.27 2.33 0.88
CA GLU A 103 -1.74 2.32 0.88
C GLU A 103 -2.35 2.79 -0.44
N LEU A 104 -1.75 3.80 -1.10
CA LEU A 104 -2.25 4.29 -2.39
C LEU A 104 -2.07 3.29 -3.56
N ASN A 105 -1.22 2.27 -3.40
CA ASN A 105 -1.03 1.21 -4.41
C ASN A 105 -1.95 0.00 -4.18
N CYS A 106 -2.84 0.09 -3.19
CA CYS A 106 -3.75 -0.97 -2.79
C CYS A 106 -5.16 -0.70 -3.34
N LEU A 107 -5.60 -1.48 -4.32
CA LEU A 107 -6.98 -1.43 -4.80
C LEU A 107 -7.93 -2.08 -3.79
N GLU A 108 -9.14 -1.55 -3.68
CA GLU A 108 -10.19 -2.10 -2.82
C GLU A 108 -11.48 -2.33 -3.63
N TRP A 109 -12.12 -3.47 -3.40
CA TRP A 109 -13.46 -3.73 -3.91
C TRP A 109 -14.51 -3.18 -2.95
N ILE A 110 -15.33 -2.25 -3.45
CA ILE A 110 -16.47 -1.70 -2.71
C ILE A 110 -17.76 -2.19 -3.37
N PRO A 111 -18.55 -3.06 -2.71
CA PRO A 111 -19.85 -3.48 -3.23
C PRO A 111 -20.78 -2.31 -3.48
N PHE A 112 -21.56 -2.38 -4.56
CA PHE A 112 -22.45 -1.29 -4.98
C PHE A 112 -23.47 -0.93 -3.88
N GLU A 113 -23.89 -1.92 -3.10
CA GLU A 113 -24.88 -1.80 -2.01
C GLU A 113 -24.37 -0.94 -0.84
N LYS A 114 -23.05 -0.69 -0.75
CA LYS A 114 -22.47 0.20 0.27
C LYS A 114 -22.61 1.69 -0.09
N PHE A 115 -22.85 2.02 -1.35
CA PHE A 115 -23.01 3.41 -1.76
C PHE A 115 -24.42 3.91 -1.40
N GLN A 116 -24.50 5.13 -0.87
CA GLN A 116 -25.75 5.81 -0.52
C GLN A 116 -25.94 7.03 -1.41
N ASN A 117 -27.20 7.47 -1.58
CA ASN A 117 -27.56 8.65 -2.36
C ASN A 117 -27.05 8.61 -3.82
N VAL A 118 -27.00 7.42 -4.40
CA VAL A 118 -26.60 7.18 -5.78
C VAL A 118 -27.69 7.70 -6.72
N THR A 119 -27.36 8.66 -7.59
CA THR A 119 -28.36 9.38 -8.39
C THR A 119 -27.91 9.45 -9.84
N TYR A 120 -28.68 8.87 -10.75
CA TYR A 120 -28.36 8.88 -12.17
C TYR A 120 -28.06 10.30 -12.71
N ILE A 121 -26.91 10.44 -13.38
CA ILE A 121 -26.43 11.70 -13.95
C ILE A 121 -26.60 11.69 -15.48
N ALA A 122 -26.03 10.70 -16.15
CA ALA A 122 -26.00 10.62 -17.62
C ALA A 122 -25.66 9.22 -18.10
N GLU A 123 -25.95 8.95 -19.37
CA GLU A 123 -25.58 7.72 -20.07
C GLU A 123 -24.89 8.11 -21.38
N GLY A 124 -23.75 7.47 -21.66
CA GLY A 124 -23.00 7.62 -22.90
C GLY A 124 -22.70 6.27 -23.53
N GLY A 125 -21.99 6.27 -24.65
CA GLY A 125 -21.69 5.03 -25.40
C GLY A 125 -20.90 3.97 -24.62
N PHE A 126 -20.26 4.35 -23.51
CA PHE A 126 -19.42 3.47 -22.70
C PHE A 126 -19.99 3.17 -21.30
N GLY A 127 -21.20 3.62 -20.99
CA GLY A 127 -21.87 3.27 -19.73
C GLY A 127 -22.74 4.37 -19.13
N LYS A 128 -23.22 4.08 -17.92
CA LYS A 128 -24.06 4.95 -17.10
C LYS A 128 -23.25 5.55 -15.97
N ILE A 129 -23.49 6.83 -15.72
CA ILE A 129 -22.95 7.60 -14.62
C ILE A 129 -24.07 7.80 -13.60
N TYR A 130 -23.80 7.42 -12.36
CA TYR A 130 -24.69 7.57 -11.20
C TYR A 130 -24.05 8.43 -10.12
#